data_AF-A0AAF1K6A7-F1
#
_entry.id   AF-A0AAF1K6A7-F1
#
_cell.length_a   1.000
_cell.length_b   1.000
_cell.length_c   1.000
_cell.angle_alpha   90.00
_cell.angle_beta   90.00
_cell.angle_gamma   90.00
#
_symmetry.space_group_name_H-M   'P 1'
#
loop_
_entity.id
_entity.type
_entity.pdbx_description
1 polymer ?
#
loop_
_entity_poly.entity_id
_entity_poly.type
_entity_poly.pdbx_seq_one_letter_code
_entity_poly.pdbx_strand_id
1 'polypeptide(L)'
;MVTLRSFRPSDIDSLYAISLATGHAGSDAWHLYIDGRLMGHIYVGPYAKFSPETVLVAEDEEGVGGYILGVFETAAFEDRLEQDWWPGLRAIYPEPSGPSSQWNADERRCFMIHHLRHTPESLIEPYPAHVHMNLLPRLQRQGIGTALLDRWITMAQQAGVSGIHLGTNTANHGASRFWPKRRFAQLSPPVAPLSETTVWFGRRL
;
A
#
# COMPACT_ATOMS: atom_id res chain seq x y z
N MET A 1 3.96 -17.37 18.79
CA MET A 1 4.54 -17.75 17.46
C MET A 1 3.80 -16.99 16.37
N VAL A 2 4.47 -16.50 15.31
CA VAL A 2 3.78 -15.75 14.22
C VAL A 2 3.31 -16.70 13.11
N THR A 3 2.04 -16.61 12.76
CA THR A 3 1.42 -17.35 11.64
C THR A 3 1.14 -16.42 10.48
N LEU A 4 1.48 -16.86 9.26
CA LEU A 4 1.08 -16.18 8.03
C LEU A 4 -0.12 -16.88 7.42
N ARG A 5 -1.21 -16.15 7.19
CA ARG A 5 -2.47 -16.69 6.68
C ARG A 5 -3.15 -15.73 5.71
N SER A 6 -4.11 -16.25 4.94
CA SER A 6 -4.99 -15.43 4.12
C SER A 6 -5.85 -14.50 4.99
N PHE A 7 -6.17 -13.35 4.42
CA PHE A 7 -7.12 -12.38 4.97
C PHE A 7 -8.51 -12.99 5.17
N ARG A 8 -9.18 -12.51 6.23
CA ARG A 8 -10.59 -12.74 6.51
C ARG A 8 -11.28 -11.38 6.63
N PRO A 9 -12.56 -11.24 6.24
CA PRO A 9 -13.28 -9.97 6.36
C PRO A 9 -13.23 -9.35 7.77
N SER A 10 -13.15 -10.18 8.81
CA SER A 10 -13.01 -9.73 10.20
C SER A 10 -11.68 -9.05 10.53
N ASP A 11 -10.65 -9.17 9.69
CA ASP A 11 -9.34 -8.54 9.91
C ASP A 11 -9.32 -7.06 9.47
N ILE A 12 -10.37 -6.57 8.79
CA ILE A 12 -10.34 -5.27 8.10
C ILE A 12 -10.00 -4.10 9.01
N ASP A 13 -10.57 -4.06 10.22
CA ASP A 13 -10.30 -2.99 11.18
C ASP A 13 -8.86 -3.05 11.70
N SER A 14 -8.29 -4.25 11.87
CA SER A 14 -6.88 -4.43 12.21
C SER A 14 -5.97 -3.90 11.11
N LEU A 15 -6.27 -4.20 9.83
CA LEU A 15 -5.47 -3.70 8.72
C LEU A 15 -5.57 -2.16 8.59
N TYR A 16 -6.75 -1.59 8.81
CA TYR A 16 -6.94 -0.13 8.87
C TYR A 16 -6.09 0.49 9.98
N ALA A 17 -6.13 -0.08 11.18
CA ALA A 17 -5.34 0.40 12.32
C ALA A 17 -3.82 0.30 12.05
N ILE A 18 -3.36 -0.80 11.46
CA ILE A 18 -1.94 -0.99 11.10
C ILE A 18 -1.52 0.02 10.02
N SER A 19 -2.37 0.28 9.02
CA SER A 19 -2.10 1.26 7.97
C SER A 19 -1.90 2.67 8.55
N LEU A 20 -2.74 3.06 9.50
CA LEU A 20 -2.61 4.32 10.21
C LEU A 20 -1.35 4.35 11.11
N ALA A 21 -1.11 3.29 11.88
CA ALA A 21 0.05 3.16 12.79
C ALA A 21 1.41 3.10 12.06
N THR A 22 1.40 3.02 10.73
CA THR A 22 2.60 3.01 9.88
C THR A 22 2.56 4.08 8.78
N GLY A 23 1.55 4.95 8.81
CA GLY A 23 1.22 5.90 7.76
C GLY A 23 2.14 7.12 7.63
N HIS A 24 2.97 7.40 8.65
CA HIS A 24 3.86 8.56 8.68
C HIS A 24 5.29 8.13 8.37
N ALA A 25 5.56 7.90 7.07
CA ALA A 25 6.84 7.38 6.59
C ALA A 25 7.29 6.09 7.32
N GLY A 26 6.34 5.20 7.61
CA GLY A 26 6.59 3.95 8.34
C GLY A 26 6.41 4.06 9.86
N SER A 27 6.15 5.28 10.38
CA SER A 27 5.84 5.56 11.78
C SER A 27 4.35 5.84 11.97
N ASP A 28 3.93 5.99 13.22
CA ASP A 28 2.54 6.25 13.58
C ASP A 28 2.04 7.61 13.06
N ALA A 29 0.92 7.58 12.35
CA ALA A 29 0.26 8.76 11.81
C ALA A 29 -1.00 9.18 12.58
N TRP A 30 -1.37 8.49 13.67
CA TRP A 30 -2.59 8.78 14.42
C TRP A 30 -2.76 10.27 14.74
N HIS A 31 -1.70 10.91 15.22
CA HIS A 31 -1.68 12.33 15.60
C HIS A 31 -1.90 13.32 14.44
N LEU A 32 -1.85 12.86 13.19
CA LEU A 32 -2.02 13.70 12.00
C LEU A 32 -3.46 13.75 11.52
N TYR A 33 -4.25 12.71 11.78
CA TYR A 33 -5.58 12.52 11.19
C TYR A 33 -6.69 12.78 12.20
N ILE A 34 -7.77 13.40 11.74
CA ILE A 34 -9.01 13.54 12.51
C ILE A 34 -9.84 12.26 12.30
N ASP A 35 -10.03 11.85 11.04
CA ASP A 35 -10.56 10.54 10.67
C ASP A 35 -9.43 9.54 10.39
N GLY A 36 -9.14 8.71 11.40
CA GLY A 36 -8.14 7.65 11.29
C GLY A 36 -8.45 6.58 10.23
N ARG A 37 -9.69 6.49 9.71
CA ARG A 37 -10.06 5.49 8.69
C ARG A 37 -9.62 5.88 7.28
N LEU A 38 -9.34 7.16 7.01
CA LEU A 38 -8.96 7.66 5.67
C LEU A 38 -7.80 6.85 5.07
N MET A 39 -6.75 6.59 5.86
CA MET A 39 -5.60 5.81 5.41
C MET A 39 -5.99 4.38 4.99
N GLY A 40 -6.86 3.74 5.75
CA GLY A 40 -7.37 2.41 5.41
C GLY A 40 -8.24 2.42 4.16
N HIS A 41 -9.08 3.43 3.97
CA HIS A 41 -9.90 3.59 2.76
C HIS A 41 -9.09 3.70 1.48
N ILE A 42 -7.85 4.21 1.57
CA ILE A 42 -6.97 4.37 0.41
C ILE A 42 -6.07 3.14 0.23
N TYR A 43 -5.40 2.70 1.29
CA TYR A 43 -4.27 1.76 1.18
C TYR A 43 -4.59 0.33 1.60
N VAL A 44 -5.84 0.03 1.99
CA VAL A 44 -6.26 -1.29 2.48
C VAL A 44 -7.59 -1.74 1.90
N GLY A 45 -8.66 -0.96 2.13
CA GLY A 45 -10.04 -1.30 1.78
C GLY A 45 -10.23 -1.79 0.34
N PRO A 46 -9.68 -1.09 -0.68
CA PRO A 46 -9.72 -1.52 -2.07
C PRO A 46 -9.26 -2.97 -2.29
N TYR A 47 -8.11 -3.33 -1.72
CA TYR A 47 -7.51 -4.64 -1.89
C TYR A 47 -8.32 -5.71 -1.18
N ALA A 48 -8.74 -5.44 0.06
CA ALA A 48 -9.60 -6.35 0.82
C ALA A 48 -10.96 -6.59 0.12
N LYS A 49 -11.45 -5.61 -0.66
CA LYS A 49 -12.72 -5.70 -1.37
C LYS A 49 -12.60 -6.40 -2.73
N PHE A 50 -11.60 -6.03 -3.55
CA PHE A 50 -11.52 -6.43 -4.96
C PHE A 50 -10.42 -7.44 -5.27
N SER A 51 -9.48 -7.67 -4.35
CA SER A 51 -8.47 -8.73 -4.47
C SER A 51 -8.17 -9.39 -3.11
N PRO A 52 -9.18 -9.86 -2.36
CA PRO A 52 -8.97 -10.45 -1.03
C PRO A 52 -8.04 -11.68 -1.07
N GLU A 53 -7.97 -12.38 -2.20
CA GLU A 53 -7.11 -13.53 -2.42
C GLU A 53 -5.61 -13.20 -2.40
N THR A 54 -5.23 -11.95 -2.67
CA THR A 54 -3.83 -11.49 -2.64
C THR A 54 -3.44 -10.84 -1.31
N VAL A 55 -4.36 -10.78 -0.34
CA VAL A 55 -4.12 -10.23 0.98
C VAL A 55 -3.68 -11.32 1.96
N LEU A 56 -2.47 -11.18 2.48
CA LEU A 56 -1.90 -12.04 3.52
C LEU A 56 -1.65 -11.24 4.78
N VAL A 57 -1.91 -11.86 5.94
CA VAL A 57 -1.70 -11.25 7.25
C VAL A 57 -0.70 -12.05 8.07
N ALA A 58 0.02 -11.36 8.94
CA ALA A 58 0.85 -11.92 9.99
C ALA A 58 0.15 -11.75 11.34
N GLU A 59 -0.10 -12.87 12.02
CA GLU A 59 -0.84 -12.94 13.28
C GLU A 59 -0.01 -13.61 14.36
N ASP A 60 0.07 -13.00 15.53
CA ASP A 60 0.66 -13.55 16.75
C ASP A 60 -0.41 -13.71 17.85
N GLU A 61 0.01 -13.94 19.09
CA GLU A 61 -0.89 -14.09 20.24
C GLU A 61 -1.62 -12.77 20.60
N GLU A 62 -1.12 -11.62 20.16
CA GLU A 62 -1.79 -10.32 20.28
C GLU A 62 -2.73 -10.02 19.08
N GLY A 63 -2.83 -10.94 18.12
CA GLY A 63 -3.66 -10.83 16.92
C GLY A 63 -2.89 -10.35 15.69
N VAL A 64 -3.62 -9.84 14.69
CA VAL A 64 -3.03 -9.37 13.43
C VAL A 64 -2.11 -8.19 13.71
N GLY A 65 -0.82 -8.36 13.40
CA GLY A 65 0.22 -7.34 13.62
C GLY A 65 0.89 -6.87 12.34
N GLY A 66 0.44 -7.34 11.17
CA GLY A 66 0.98 -6.91 9.89
C GLY A 66 0.30 -7.56 8.70
N TYR A 67 0.56 -7.02 7.51
CA TYR A 67 -0.01 -7.50 6.26
C TYR A 67 0.90 -7.22 5.06
N ILE A 68 0.70 -8.00 4.00
CA ILE A 68 1.03 -7.63 2.63
C ILE A 68 -0.24 -7.76 1.79
N LEU A 69 -0.48 -6.79 0.93
CA LEU A 69 -1.58 -6.76 -0.02
C LEU A 69 -1.09 -6.18 -1.34
N GLY A 70 -1.82 -6.43 -2.41
CA GLY A 70 -1.42 -5.97 -3.73
C GLY A 70 -2.40 -6.40 -4.79
N VAL A 71 -2.03 -6.23 -6.05
CA VAL A 71 -2.75 -6.78 -7.21
C VAL A 71 -1.77 -7.20 -8.27
N PHE A 72 -2.19 -8.11 -9.14
CA PHE A 72 -1.38 -8.60 -10.25
C PHE A 72 -1.40 -7.67 -11.47
N GLU A 73 -2.47 -6.90 -11.65
CA GLU A 73 -2.66 -5.97 -12.78
C GLU A 73 -3.11 -4.59 -12.28
N THR A 74 -2.17 -3.65 -12.23
CA THR A 74 -2.37 -2.31 -11.66
C THR A 74 -3.37 -1.49 -12.46
N ALA A 75 -3.26 -1.48 -13.79
CA ALA A 75 -4.14 -0.70 -14.65
C ALA A 75 -5.61 -1.12 -14.48
N ALA A 76 -5.88 -2.43 -14.55
CA ALA A 76 -7.24 -2.97 -14.35
C ALA A 76 -7.79 -2.68 -12.94
N PHE A 77 -6.93 -2.70 -11.92
CA PHE A 77 -7.33 -2.35 -10.57
C PHE A 77 -7.68 -0.87 -10.44
N GLU A 78 -6.86 0.04 -10.96
CA GLU A 78 -7.14 1.49 -10.95
C GLU A 78 -8.47 1.81 -11.65
N ASP A 79 -8.72 1.22 -12.83
CA ASP A 79 -10.00 1.35 -13.53
C ASP A 79 -11.18 0.88 -12.68
N ARG A 80 -11.02 -0.26 -11.98
CA ARG A 80 -12.04 -0.81 -11.09
C ARG A 80 -12.31 0.12 -9.90
N LEU A 81 -11.29 0.76 -9.34
CA LEU A 81 -11.48 1.67 -8.22
C LEU A 81 -12.22 2.94 -8.64
N GLU A 82 -11.96 3.47 -9.83
CA GLU A 82 -12.71 4.63 -10.35
C GLU A 82 -14.19 4.31 -10.59
N GLN A 83 -14.50 3.08 -10.98
CA GLN A 83 -15.88 2.65 -11.18
C GLN A 83 -16.61 2.37 -9.86
N ASP A 84 -15.97 1.65 -8.93
CA ASP A 84 -16.68 0.99 -7.83
C ASP A 84 -16.22 1.39 -6.41
N TRP A 85 -15.14 2.14 -6.25
CA TRP A 85 -14.61 2.51 -4.94
C TRP A 85 -14.64 4.01 -4.68
N TRP A 86 -13.96 4.78 -5.52
CA TRP A 86 -13.77 6.22 -5.32
C TRP A 86 -15.07 7.02 -5.35
N PRO A 87 -16.07 6.74 -6.20
CA PRO A 87 -17.33 7.49 -6.19
C PRO A 87 -18.04 7.49 -4.83
N GLY A 88 -18.04 6.34 -4.13
CA GLY A 88 -18.62 6.25 -2.79
C GLY A 88 -17.87 7.08 -1.76
N LEU A 89 -16.54 7.09 -1.82
CA LEU A 89 -15.72 7.91 -0.92
C LEU A 89 -15.84 9.41 -1.23
N ARG A 90 -15.92 9.80 -2.50
CA ARG A 90 -16.13 11.20 -2.92
C ARG A 90 -17.45 11.78 -2.40
N ALA A 91 -18.48 10.94 -2.22
CA ALA A 91 -19.75 11.35 -1.64
C ALA A 91 -19.69 11.55 -0.10
N ILE A 92 -18.79 10.85 0.58
CA ILE A 92 -18.61 10.91 2.04
C ILE A 92 -17.59 12.00 2.42
N TYR A 93 -16.54 12.13 1.62
CA TYR A 93 -15.40 13.01 1.86
C TYR A 93 -15.40 14.16 0.83
N PRO A 94 -15.94 15.34 1.18
CA PRO A 94 -16.01 16.46 0.26
C PRO A 94 -14.61 16.95 -0.13
N GLU A 95 -14.51 17.51 -1.34
CA GLU A 95 -13.27 18.14 -1.81
C GLU A 95 -12.91 19.33 -0.90
N PRO A 96 -11.66 19.43 -0.41
CA PRO A 96 -11.28 20.54 0.45
C PRO A 96 -11.26 21.85 -0.33
N SER A 97 -11.67 22.92 0.34
CA SER A 97 -11.63 24.28 -0.20
C SER A 97 -10.43 25.07 0.34
N GLY A 98 -10.11 26.21 -0.29
CA GLY A 98 -9.05 27.11 0.17
C GLY A 98 -7.63 26.70 -0.27
N PRO A 99 -6.60 27.41 0.20
CA PRO A 99 -5.22 27.21 -0.24
C PRO A 99 -4.62 25.91 0.31
N SER A 100 -4.06 25.09 -0.58
CA SER A 100 -3.51 23.77 -0.24
C SER A 100 -2.36 23.78 0.76
N SER A 101 -1.69 24.92 0.94
CA SER A 101 -0.66 25.12 1.96
C SER A 101 -1.20 25.06 3.39
N GLN A 102 -2.51 25.30 3.58
CA GLN A 102 -3.17 25.30 4.90
C GLN A 102 -3.88 23.98 5.20
N TRP A 103 -3.96 23.07 4.23
CA TRP A 103 -4.68 21.80 4.42
C TRP A 103 -4.03 20.92 5.48
N ASN A 104 -4.86 20.40 6.36
CA ASN A 104 -4.51 19.34 7.31
C ASN A 104 -4.33 17.99 6.58
N ALA A 105 -4.02 16.92 7.33
CA ALA A 105 -3.76 15.61 6.72
C ALA A 105 -5.00 15.01 6.04
N ASP A 106 -6.17 15.13 6.67
CA ASP A 106 -7.44 14.63 6.14
C ASP A 106 -7.79 15.33 4.83
N GLU A 107 -7.73 16.67 4.80
CA GLU A 107 -8.01 17.48 3.61
C GLU A 107 -7.09 17.08 2.44
N ARG A 108 -5.80 16.84 2.70
CA ARG A 108 -4.87 16.34 1.67
C ARG A 108 -5.29 14.97 1.12
N ARG A 109 -5.86 14.09 1.95
CA ARG A 109 -6.39 12.78 1.50
C ARG A 109 -7.72 12.90 0.77
N CYS A 110 -8.62 13.76 1.23
CA CYS A 110 -9.84 14.10 0.52
C CYS A 110 -9.51 14.63 -0.88
N PHE A 111 -8.59 15.59 -0.99
CA PHE A 111 -8.13 16.08 -2.30
C PHE A 111 -7.61 14.95 -3.18
N MET A 112 -6.78 14.06 -2.63
CA MET A 112 -6.25 12.91 -3.39
C MET A 112 -7.35 11.94 -3.85
N ILE A 113 -8.40 11.70 -3.06
CA ILE A 113 -9.55 10.86 -3.46
C ILE A 113 -10.30 11.48 -4.66
N HIS A 114 -10.33 12.80 -4.78
CA HIS A 114 -10.92 13.52 -5.92
C HIS A 114 -9.97 13.63 -7.11
N HIS A 115 -8.65 13.72 -6.87
CA HIS A 115 -7.61 13.97 -7.90
C HIS A 115 -6.56 12.86 -7.93
N LEU A 116 -7.03 11.65 -8.23
CA LEU A 116 -6.17 10.48 -8.29
C LEU A 116 -5.16 10.59 -9.43
N ARG A 117 -3.94 10.13 -9.15
CA ARG A 117 -2.89 10.04 -10.16
C ARG A 117 -2.74 8.58 -10.52
N HIS A 118 -3.01 8.28 -11.78
CA HIS A 118 -2.75 6.95 -12.34
C HIS A 118 -1.27 6.62 -12.28
N THR A 119 -0.98 5.35 -12.06
CA THR A 119 0.39 4.84 -12.15
C THR A 119 0.86 4.94 -13.61
N PRO A 120 2.05 5.49 -13.90
CA PRO A 120 2.50 5.68 -15.27
C PRO A 120 2.63 4.37 -16.05
N GLU A 121 2.21 4.36 -17.31
CA GLU A 121 2.30 3.18 -18.18
C GLU A 121 3.74 2.68 -18.31
N SER A 122 4.72 3.60 -18.36
CA SER A 122 6.16 3.28 -18.36
C SER A 122 6.63 2.47 -17.16
N LEU A 123 5.87 2.51 -16.04
CA LEU A 123 6.12 1.72 -14.84
C LEU A 123 5.31 0.42 -14.85
N ILE A 124 4.03 0.47 -15.28
CA ILE A 124 3.13 -0.70 -15.31
C ILE A 124 3.60 -1.72 -16.36
N GLU A 125 4.00 -1.31 -17.56
CA GLU A 125 4.42 -2.22 -18.63
C GLU A 125 5.53 -3.20 -18.18
N PRO A 126 6.63 -2.75 -17.55
CA PRO A 126 7.63 -3.66 -17.01
C PRO A 126 7.25 -4.32 -15.67
N TYR A 127 6.32 -3.74 -14.91
CA TYR A 127 5.97 -4.18 -13.57
C TYR A 127 4.44 -4.08 -13.34
N PRO A 128 3.64 -5.00 -13.93
CA PRO A 128 2.18 -4.87 -13.93
C PRO A 128 1.57 -4.97 -12.54
N ALA A 129 2.20 -5.69 -11.64
CA ALA A 129 1.73 -5.89 -10.27
C ALA A 129 2.28 -4.83 -9.30
N HIS A 130 1.55 -4.59 -8.20
CA HIS A 130 2.08 -3.78 -7.11
C HIS A 130 1.68 -4.30 -5.73
N VAL A 131 2.43 -3.87 -4.70
CA VAL A 131 2.19 -4.26 -3.31
C VAL A 131 2.31 -3.10 -2.33
N HIS A 132 1.56 -3.19 -1.23
CA HIS A 132 1.83 -2.48 0.02
C HIS A 132 2.03 -3.48 1.15
N MET A 133 2.97 -3.18 2.05
CA MET A 133 3.28 -4.06 3.18
C MET A 133 3.61 -3.24 4.41
N ASN A 134 2.89 -3.50 5.50
CA ASN A 134 3.06 -2.81 6.77
C ASN A 134 3.11 -3.83 7.92
N LEU A 135 4.00 -3.58 8.88
CA LEU A 135 4.15 -4.38 10.09
C LEU A 135 4.23 -3.46 11.30
N LEU A 136 3.51 -3.79 12.37
CA LEU A 136 3.69 -3.13 13.66
C LEU A 136 5.09 -3.39 14.23
N PRO A 137 5.63 -2.49 15.06
CA PRO A 137 6.98 -2.61 15.61
C PRO A 137 7.30 -3.98 16.22
N ARG A 138 6.32 -4.59 16.91
CA ARG A 138 6.48 -5.91 17.55
C ARG A 138 6.71 -7.07 16.58
N LEU A 139 6.39 -6.94 15.29
CA LEU A 139 6.64 -7.95 14.25
C LEU A 139 7.80 -7.59 13.31
N GLN A 140 8.38 -6.40 13.46
CA GLN A 140 9.50 -5.97 12.63
C GLN A 140 10.81 -6.67 13.02
N ARG A 141 11.77 -6.67 12.08
CA ARG A 141 13.15 -7.19 12.25
C ARG A 141 13.27 -8.67 12.66
N GLN A 142 12.20 -9.43 12.53
CA GLN A 142 12.15 -10.87 12.85
C GLN A 142 12.01 -11.76 11.60
N GLY A 143 12.22 -11.21 10.40
CA GLY A 143 12.06 -11.94 9.14
C GLY A 143 10.62 -12.04 8.62
N ILE A 144 9.61 -11.64 9.42
CA ILE A 144 8.18 -11.72 9.06
C ILE A 144 7.85 -11.00 7.75
N GLY A 145 8.37 -9.79 7.54
CA GLY A 145 8.15 -9.05 6.29
C GLY A 145 8.79 -9.73 5.07
N THR A 146 9.92 -10.41 5.24
CA THR A 146 10.50 -11.24 4.17
C THR A 146 9.56 -12.41 3.85
N ALA A 147 9.09 -13.11 4.88
CA ALA A 147 8.23 -14.29 4.70
C ALA A 147 6.86 -13.95 4.07
N LEU A 148 6.26 -12.80 4.42
CA LEU A 148 5.06 -12.28 3.74
C LEU A 148 5.33 -12.01 2.26
N LEU A 149 6.41 -11.28 1.96
CA LEU A 149 6.79 -10.95 0.59
C LEU A 149 7.08 -12.19 -0.26
N ASP A 150 7.80 -13.17 0.28
CA ASP A 150 8.14 -14.41 -0.44
C ASP A 150 6.89 -15.22 -0.80
N ARG A 151 5.90 -15.28 0.10
CA ARG A 151 4.60 -15.91 -0.20
C ARG A 151 3.83 -15.16 -1.27
N TRP A 152 3.80 -13.83 -1.18
CA TRP A 152 3.11 -13.01 -2.18
C TRP A 152 3.76 -13.12 -3.56
N ILE A 153 5.10 -13.12 -3.63
CA ILE A 153 5.87 -13.35 -4.86
C ILE A 153 5.57 -14.72 -5.45
N THR A 154 5.48 -15.77 -4.61
CA THR A 154 5.12 -17.11 -5.07
C THR A 154 3.74 -17.12 -5.73
N MET A 155 2.76 -16.43 -5.15
CA MET A 155 1.42 -16.29 -5.73
C MET A 155 1.46 -15.54 -7.07
N ALA A 156 2.22 -14.45 -7.14
CA ALA A 156 2.36 -13.67 -8.37
C ALA A 156 3.04 -14.49 -9.49
N GLN A 157 4.09 -15.25 -9.19
CA GLN A 157 4.75 -16.16 -10.14
C GLN A 157 3.80 -17.26 -10.64
N GLN A 158 3.00 -17.85 -9.75
CA GLN A 158 1.98 -18.84 -10.13
C GLN A 158 0.89 -18.25 -11.04
N ALA A 159 0.59 -16.95 -10.87
CA ALA A 159 -0.34 -16.22 -11.72
C ALA A 159 0.28 -15.71 -13.03
N GLY A 160 1.58 -15.96 -13.27
CA GLY A 160 2.27 -15.52 -14.49
C GLY A 160 2.63 -14.03 -14.55
N VAL A 161 2.65 -13.35 -13.39
CA VAL A 161 3.03 -11.93 -13.31
C VAL A 161 4.50 -11.75 -13.71
N SER A 162 4.79 -10.75 -14.56
CA SER A 162 6.14 -10.50 -15.09
C SER A 162 7.01 -9.60 -14.21
N GLY A 163 6.40 -8.81 -13.32
CA GLY A 163 7.11 -7.90 -12.44
C GLY A 163 6.20 -7.21 -11.42
N ILE A 164 6.81 -6.75 -10.33
CA ILE A 164 6.17 -6.08 -9.21
C ILE A 164 6.82 -4.71 -9.02
N HIS A 165 6.01 -3.67 -8.86
CA HIS A 165 6.48 -2.36 -8.40
C HIS A 165 5.89 -1.98 -7.04
N LEU A 166 6.47 -0.94 -6.44
CA LEU A 166 5.94 -0.30 -5.23
C LEU A 166 6.53 1.09 -5.07
N GLY A 167 5.79 1.97 -4.40
CA GLY A 167 6.24 3.29 -3.98
C GLY A 167 6.47 3.37 -2.48
N THR A 168 7.54 4.02 -2.05
CA THR A 168 7.78 4.31 -0.63
C THR A 168 8.07 5.79 -0.42
N ASN A 169 7.69 6.32 0.74
CA ASN A 169 8.07 7.68 1.11
C ASN A 169 9.60 7.82 1.20
N THR A 170 10.18 8.90 0.66
CA THR A 170 11.63 9.18 0.69
C THR A 170 12.21 9.23 2.11
N ALA A 171 11.41 9.64 3.10
CA ALA A 171 11.78 9.66 4.52
C ALA A 171 11.68 8.27 5.21
N ASN A 172 11.09 7.26 4.56
CA ASN A 172 10.98 5.91 5.13
C ASN A 172 12.29 5.12 4.94
N HIS A 173 13.31 5.46 5.71
CA HIS A 173 14.62 4.80 5.65
C HIS A 173 14.58 3.29 5.93
N GLY A 174 13.57 2.82 6.67
CA GLY A 174 13.33 1.40 6.91
C GLY A 174 13.01 0.67 5.60
N ALA A 175 12.04 1.19 4.86
CA ALA A 175 11.63 0.67 3.57
C ALA A 175 12.76 0.79 2.52
N SER A 176 13.46 1.93 2.46
CA SER A 176 14.57 2.15 1.52
C SER A 176 15.72 1.15 1.70
N ARG A 177 15.90 0.58 2.90
CA ARG A 177 16.86 -0.52 3.14
C ARG A 177 16.24 -1.91 2.94
N PHE A 178 14.93 -2.05 3.15
CA PHE A 178 14.24 -3.32 3.07
C PHE A 178 14.18 -3.83 1.63
N TRP A 179 13.71 -3.00 0.69
CA TRP A 179 13.39 -3.40 -0.68
C TRP A 179 14.62 -3.83 -1.50
N PRO A 180 15.75 -3.08 -1.52
CA PRO A 180 16.94 -3.51 -2.25
C PRO A 180 17.48 -4.88 -1.82
N LYS A 181 17.41 -5.19 -0.52
CA LYS A 181 17.81 -6.49 0.02
C LYS A 181 16.94 -7.65 -0.49
N ARG A 182 15.74 -7.37 -1.01
CA ARG A 182 14.82 -8.35 -1.61
C ARG A 182 14.76 -8.20 -3.14
N ARG A 183 15.83 -7.63 -3.73
CA ARG A 183 16.03 -7.52 -5.18
C ARG A 183 15.02 -6.60 -5.89
N PHE A 184 14.42 -5.67 -5.15
CA PHE A 184 13.68 -4.56 -5.73
C PHE A 184 14.66 -3.43 -6.01
N ALA A 185 14.90 -3.15 -7.30
CA ALA A 185 15.78 -2.08 -7.74
C ALA A 185 15.03 -0.74 -7.67
N GLN A 186 15.71 0.30 -7.21
CA GLN A 186 15.17 1.66 -7.29
C GLN A 186 15.05 2.07 -8.76
N LEU A 187 13.90 2.62 -9.13
CA LEU A 187 13.59 3.05 -10.49
C LEU A 187 13.74 4.56 -10.62
N SER A 188 14.09 4.99 -11.83
CA SER A 188 14.27 6.39 -12.21
C SER A 188 13.63 6.64 -13.58
N PRO A 189 13.57 7.89 -14.05
CA PRO A 189 13.17 8.17 -15.42
C PRO A 189 14.05 7.40 -16.42
N PRO A 190 13.48 6.97 -17.57
CA PRO A 190 12.11 7.23 -18.01
C PRO A 190 11.05 6.27 -17.43
N VAL A 191 11.45 5.24 -16.68
CA VAL A 191 10.54 4.19 -16.18
C VAL A 191 9.60 4.73 -15.11
N ALA A 192 10.14 5.39 -14.10
CA ALA A 192 9.39 5.95 -12.99
C ALA A 192 9.58 7.47 -12.90
N PRO A 193 8.54 8.24 -12.56
CA PRO A 193 8.63 9.69 -12.47
C PRO A 193 9.51 10.11 -11.29
N LEU A 194 10.19 11.26 -11.43
CA LEU A 194 10.83 11.89 -10.28
C LEU A 194 9.77 12.40 -9.32
N SER A 195 10.00 12.18 -8.03
CA SER A 195 9.16 12.70 -6.96
C SER A 195 10.04 13.05 -5.76
N GLU A 196 9.77 14.20 -5.16
CA GLU A 196 10.45 14.63 -3.92
C GLU A 196 10.04 13.76 -2.72
N THR A 197 8.86 13.13 -2.79
CA THR A 197 8.25 12.42 -1.67
C THR A 197 8.20 10.91 -1.87
N THR A 198 8.32 10.41 -3.10
CA THR A 198 8.16 8.98 -3.42
C THR A 198 9.37 8.43 -4.15
N VAL A 199 9.90 7.31 -3.65
CA VAL A 199 10.87 6.47 -4.35
C VAL A 199 10.15 5.24 -4.88
N TRP A 200 10.28 5.00 -6.18
CA TRP A 200 9.73 3.82 -6.83
C TRP A 200 10.75 2.69 -6.88
N PHE A 201 10.28 1.47 -6.66
CA PHE A 201 11.07 0.25 -6.81
C PHE A 201 10.38 -0.75 -7.72
N GLY A 202 11.16 -1.58 -8.41
CA GLY A 202 10.67 -2.64 -9.28
C GLY A 202 11.48 -3.93 -9.16
N ARG A 203 10.82 -5.07 -9.33
CA ARG A 203 11.43 -6.40 -9.41
C ARG A 203 10.74 -7.22 -10.48
N ARG A 204 11.49 -7.75 -11.44
CA ARG A 204 11.01 -8.78 -12.38
C ARG A 204 10.90 -10.13 -11.65
N LEU A 205 9.91 -10.94 -12.04
CA LEU A 205 9.62 -12.24 -11.41
C LEU A 205 10.07 -13.44 -12.23
#